data_AF-A0A532DWF3-F1
#
_entry.id   AF-A0A532DWF3-F1
#
_cell.length_a   1.000
_cell.length_b   1.000
_cell.length_c   1.000
_cell.angle_alpha   90.00
_cell.angle_beta   90.00
_cell.angle_gamma   90.00
#
_symmetry.space_group_name_H-M   'P 1'
#
loop_
_entity.id
_entity.type
_entity.pdbx_description
1 polymer ?
#
loop_
_entity_poly.entity_id
_entity_poly.type
_entity_poly.pdbx_seq_one_letter_code
_entity_poly.pdbx_strand_id
1 'polypeptide(L)'
;MGLFKLRTPSRAEFCSRALAFRGFGMAPSQDPLYAGLGQAVRIGTELLAALIVGGGLGWAIDAYLLESAPWGLVVGLVFGLAAGIRSVYRSVQRWQVAVDNLNNRE
;
A
#
# COMPACT_ATOMS: atom_id res chain seq x y z
N MET A 1 26.18 50.92 2.65
CA MET A 1 26.12 49.96 3.77
C MET A 1 24.88 50.22 4.61
N GLY A 2 23.84 49.40 4.48
CA GLY A 2 22.66 49.44 5.36
C GLY A 2 22.16 48.01 5.54
N LEU A 3 22.29 47.50 6.76
CA LEU A 3 22.13 46.10 7.12
C LEU A 3 20.73 45.56 6.76
N PHE A 4 20.71 44.58 5.86
CA PHE A 4 19.58 43.72 5.53
C PHE A 4 19.23 42.87 6.76
N LYS A 5 18.42 43.43 7.66
CA LYS A 5 18.02 42.82 8.93
C LYS A 5 17.02 41.70 8.62
N LEU A 6 17.49 40.46 8.62
CA LEU A 6 16.67 39.25 8.56
C LEU A 6 15.68 39.27 9.75
N ARG A 7 14.46 39.73 9.50
CA ARG A 7 13.33 39.53 10.40
C ARG A 7 12.90 38.07 10.23
N THR A 8 13.42 37.21 11.09
CA THR A 8 12.93 35.84 11.22
C THR A 8 11.44 35.89 11.56
N PRO A 9 10.56 35.31 10.72
CA PRO A 9 9.15 35.27 11.05
C PRO A 9 8.95 34.44 12.32
N SER A 10 8.17 34.97 13.26
CA SER A 10 7.80 34.26 14.48
C SER A 10 6.96 33.02 14.12
N ARG A 11 7.06 31.95 14.91
CA ARG A 11 6.38 30.67 14.64
C ARG A 11 4.87 30.80 14.39
N ALA A 12 4.23 31.81 14.96
CA ALA A 12 2.82 32.10 14.75
C ALA A 12 2.50 32.54 13.29
N GLU A 13 3.38 33.29 12.64
CA GLU A 13 3.20 33.72 11.24
C GLU A 13 3.32 32.55 10.27
N PHE A 14 4.22 31.60 10.54
CA PHE A 14 4.31 30.37 9.76
C PHE A 14 3.03 29.55 9.85
N CYS A 15 2.41 29.48 11.03
CA CYS A 15 1.16 28.74 11.22
C CYS A 15 -0.01 29.43 10.48
N SER A 16 -0.13 30.75 10.57
CA SER A 16 -1.17 31.51 9.85
C SER A 16 -1.00 31.45 8.33
N ARG A 17 0.23 31.44 7.82
CA ARG A 17 0.50 31.31 6.37
C ARG A 17 0.34 29.86 5.88
N ALA A 18 0.66 28.87 6.70
CA ALA A 18 0.39 27.47 6.42
C ALA A 18 -1.12 27.16 6.41
N LEU A 19 -1.89 27.77 7.32
CA LEU A 19 -3.35 27.67 7.36
C LEU A 19 -4.03 28.36 6.17
N ALA A 20 -3.51 29.52 5.74
CA ALA A 20 -4.01 30.21 4.54
C ALA A 20 -3.82 29.38 3.25
N PHE A 21 -2.77 28.57 3.17
CA PHE A 21 -2.54 27.63 2.06
C PHE A 21 -3.33 26.32 2.20
N ARG A 22 -3.85 26.04 3.40
CA ARG A 22 -4.64 24.84 3.71
C ARG A 22 -6.12 24.94 3.33
N GLY A 23 -6.52 26.05 2.68
CA GLY A 23 -7.89 26.33 2.27
C GLY A 23 -8.33 25.74 0.93
N PHE A 24 -7.48 24.98 0.22
CA PHE A 24 -7.86 24.36 -1.05
C PHE A 24 -7.36 22.91 -1.16
N GLY A 25 -7.53 22.14 -0.10
CA GLY A 25 -7.51 20.69 -0.19
C GLY A 25 -8.93 20.20 -0.41
N MET A 26 -9.27 19.79 -1.63
CA MET A 26 -10.47 19.00 -1.90
C MET A 26 -10.54 17.90 -0.84
N ALA A 27 -11.53 17.97 0.04
CA ALA A 27 -11.93 16.79 0.78
C ALA A 27 -12.28 15.77 -0.30
N PRO A 28 -11.55 14.65 -0.45
CA PRO A 28 -12.09 13.57 -1.26
C PRO A 28 -13.46 13.29 -0.65
N SER A 29 -14.51 13.27 -1.48
CA SER A 29 -15.78 12.71 -1.05
C SER A 29 -15.46 11.28 -0.61
N GLN A 30 -15.28 11.09 0.70
CA GLN A 30 -15.00 9.81 1.33
C GLN A 30 -16.30 9.03 1.34
N ASP A 31 -16.88 8.81 0.16
CA ASP A 31 -17.98 7.89 0.05
C ASP A 31 -17.41 6.55 0.51
N PRO A 32 -18.06 5.84 1.46
CA PRO A 32 -17.55 4.58 1.99
C PRO A 32 -17.25 3.58 0.87
N LEU A 33 -17.91 3.74 -0.28
CA LEU A 33 -17.65 3.03 -1.52
C LEU A 33 -16.24 3.35 -2.11
N TYR A 34 -15.84 4.62 -2.25
CA TYR A 34 -14.49 4.98 -2.73
C TYR A 34 -13.39 4.54 -1.77
N ALA A 35 -13.61 4.65 -0.45
CA ALA A 35 -12.66 4.16 0.55
C ALA A 35 -12.50 2.63 0.49
N GLY A 36 -13.60 1.90 0.34
CA GLY A 36 -13.59 0.44 0.16
C GLY A 36 -12.94 0.01 -1.15
N LEU A 37 -13.20 0.73 -2.26
CA LEU A 37 -12.58 0.47 -3.56
C LEU A 37 -11.06 0.67 -3.53
N GLY A 38 -10.58 1.76 -2.93
CA GLY A 38 -9.14 2.02 -2.82
C GLY A 38 -8.40 0.92 -2.07
N GLN A 39 -9.02 0.41 -1.00
CA GLN A 39 -8.48 -0.70 -0.21
C GLN A 39 -8.49 -2.01 -1.02
N ALA A 40 -9.58 -2.31 -1.73
CA ALA A 40 -9.69 -3.52 -2.56
C ALA A 40 -8.67 -3.53 -3.70
N VAL A 41 -8.50 -2.41 -4.41
CA VAL A 41 -7.52 -2.26 -5.49
C VAL A 41 -6.11 -2.49 -4.99
N ARG A 42 -5.76 -1.93 -3.82
CA ARG A 42 -4.43 -2.14 -3.23
C ARG A 42 -4.16 -3.61 -2.89
N ILE A 43 -5.12 -4.29 -2.29
CA ILE A 43 -4.98 -5.73 -1.97
C ILE A 43 -4.85 -6.53 -3.28
N GLY A 44 -5.61 -6.17 -4.30
CA GLY A 44 -5.52 -6.78 -5.63
C GLY A 44 -4.18 -6.56 -6.32
N THR A 45 -3.58 -5.37 -6.22
CA THR A 45 -2.27 -5.08 -6.84
C THR A 45 -1.13 -5.79 -6.13
N GLU A 46 -1.19 -5.95 -4.79
CA GLU A 46 -0.21 -6.75 -4.04
C GLU A 46 -0.26 -8.22 -4.48
N LEU A 47 -1.46 -8.78 -4.67
CA LEU A 47 -1.65 -10.14 -5.19
C LEU A 47 -1.14 -10.29 -6.62
N LEU A 48 -1.52 -9.36 -7.50
CA LEU A 48 -1.12 -9.37 -8.91
C LEU A 48 0.41 -9.23 -9.07
N ALA A 49 1.05 -8.38 -8.25
CA ALA A 49 2.49 -8.23 -8.23
C ALA A 49 3.18 -9.55 -7.83
N ALA A 50 2.68 -10.23 -6.78
CA ALA A 50 3.24 -11.52 -6.36
C ALA A 50 3.05 -12.62 -7.42
N LEU A 51 1.93 -12.60 -8.15
CA LEU A 51 1.67 -13.52 -9.26
C LEU A 51 2.62 -13.28 -10.44
N ILE A 52 2.83 -12.01 -10.83
CA ILE A 52 3.79 -11.67 -11.91
C ILE A 52 5.20 -12.08 -11.51
N VAL A 53 5.60 -11.82 -10.27
CA VAL A 53 6.92 -12.20 -9.76
C VAL A 53 7.07 -13.73 -9.70
N GLY A 54 6.08 -14.46 -9.16
CA GLY A 54 6.12 -15.92 -9.06
C GLY A 54 6.04 -16.63 -10.41
N GLY A 55 5.23 -16.12 -11.34
CA GLY A 55 5.15 -16.61 -12.71
C GLY A 55 6.42 -16.30 -13.50
N GLY A 56 6.99 -15.10 -13.34
CA GLY A 56 8.26 -14.71 -13.95
C GLY A 56 9.45 -15.52 -13.43
N LEU A 57 9.54 -15.73 -12.11
CA LEU A 57 10.55 -16.62 -11.50
C LEU A 57 10.34 -18.06 -11.93
N GLY A 58 9.10 -18.55 -11.95
CA GLY A 58 8.75 -19.90 -12.36
C GLY A 58 9.14 -20.19 -13.81
N TRP A 59 8.88 -19.23 -14.70
CA TRP A 59 9.29 -19.30 -16.11
C TRP A 59 10.81 -19.26 -16.27
N ALA A 60 11.50 -18.38 -15.53
CA ALA A 60 12.96 -18.31 -15.56
C ALA A 60 13.63 -19.61 -15.08
N ILE A 61 13.05 -20.26 -14.05
CA ILE A 61 13.51 -21.55 -13.53
C ILE A 61 13.23 -22.67 -14.56
N ASP A 62 12.04 -22.69 -15.15
CA ASP A 62 11.64 -23.67 -16.17
C ASP A 62 12.56 -23.61 -17.40
N ALA A 63 12.91 -22.40 -17.84
CA ALA A 63 13.79 -22.15 -18.98
C ALA A 63 15.27 -22.50 -18.72
N TYR A 64 15.75 -22.46 -17.47
CA TYR A 64 17.18 -22.63 -17.16
C TYR A 64 17.53 -24.05 -16.65
N LEU A 65 16.59 -24.77 -16.04
CA LEU A 65 16.89 -26.02 -15.32
C LEU A 65 16.27 -27.28 -15.92
N LEU A 66 15.16 -27.20 -16.66
CA LEU A 66 14.35 -28.41 -16.90
C LEU A 66 14.10 -28.78 -18.35
N GLU A 67 14.08 -27.85 -19.32
CA GLU A 67 13.90 -28.10 -20.78
C GLU A 67 12.69 -29.01 -21.17
N SER A 68 11.92 -29.50 -20.19
CA SER A 68 10.94 -30.58 -20.26
C SER A 68 10.11 -30.61 -18.98
N ALA A 69 8.83 -30.29 -19.15
CA ALA A 69 7.71 -30.31 -18.21
C ALA A 69 7.50 -29.04 -17.35
N PRO A 70 6.25 -28.48 -17.34
CA PRO A 70 5.92 -27.15 -16.81
C PRO A 70 5.83 -27.13 -15.27
N TRP A 71 6.69 -27.89 -14.58
CA TRP A 71 6.70 -27.96 -13.12
C TRP A 71 7.29 -26.69 -12.52
N GLY A 72 8.24 -26.03 -13.20
CA GLY A 72 8.79 -24.74 -12.76
C GLY A 72 7.72 -23.66 -12.72
N LEU A 73 6.84 -23.63 -13.73
CA LEU A 73 5.67 -22.75 -13.73
C LEU A 73 4.67 -23.12 -12.63
N VAL A 74 4.36 -24.39 -12.40
CA VAL A 74 3.43 -24.81 -11.33
C VAL A 74 3.97 -24.40 -9.95
N VAL A 75 5.23 -24.69 -9.66
CA VAL A 75 5.85 -24.31 -8.38
C VAL A 75 5.96 -22.80 -8.25
N GLY A 76 6.36 -22.08 -9.31
CA GLY A 76 6.42 -20.62 -9.32
C GLY A 76 5.05 -19.96 -9.11
N LEU A 77 4.00 -20.53 -9.70
CA LEU A 77 2.62 -20.05 -9.50
C LEU A 77 2.15 -20.28 -8.07
N VAL A 78 2.41 -21.47 -7.49
CA VAL A 78 2.07 -21.81 -6.10
C VAL A 78 2.85 -20.91 -5.13
N PHE A 79 4.13 -20.67 -5.40
CA PHE A 79 4.97 -19.81 -4.55
C PHE A 79 4.56 -18.34 -4.65
N GLY A 80 4.24 -17.86 -5.86
CA GLY A 80 3.68 -16.52 -6.08
C GLY A 80 2.33 -16.32 -5.39
N LEU A 81 1.46 -17.33 -5.44
CA LEU A 81 0.18 -17.31 -4.72
C LEU A 81 0.39 -17.34 -3.20
N ALA A 82 1.29 -18.18 -2.69
CA ALA A 82 1.63 -18.24 -1.27
C ALA A 82 2.25 -16.92 -0.76
N ALA A 83 3.13 -16.32 -1.55
CA ALA A 83 3.71 -15.01 -1.26
C ALA A 83 2.66 -13.89 -1.29
N GLY A 84 1.74 -13.92 -2.26
CA GLY A 84 0.61 -12.99 -2.36
C GLY A 84 -0.32 -13.09 -1.14
N ILE A 85 -0.75 -14.30 -0.78
CA ILE A 85 -1.59 -14.56 0.40
C ILE A 85 -0.89 -14.04 1.67
N ARG A 86 0.43 -14.22 1.80
CA ARG A 86 1.20 -13.70 2.94
C ARG A 86 1.17 -12.17 3.04
N SER A 87 1.14 -11.43 1.93
CA SER A 87 0.99 -9.97 1.92
C SER A 87 -0.36 -9.54 2.49
N VAL A 88 -1.42 -10.18 1.98
CA VAL A 88 -2.80 -9.88 2.37
C VAL A 88 -3.06 -10.21 3.84
N TYR A 89 -2.55 -11.34 4.32
CA TYR A 89 -2.75 -11.78 5.71
C TYR A 89 -2.29 -10.73 6.73
N ARG A 90 -1.17 -10.07 6.43
CA ARG A 90 -0.62 -9.00 7.28
C ARG A 90 -1.45 -7.71 7.22
N SER A 91 -2.15 -7.48 6.11
CA SER A 91 -3.12 -6.38 5.97
C SER A 91 -4.41 -6.67 6.73
N VAL A 92 -4.90 -7.91 6.71
CA VAL A 92 -6.16 -8.33 7.37
C VAL A 92 -6.03 -8.39 8.90
N GLN A 93 -4.91 -8.85 9.44
CA GLN A 93 -4.68 -8.90 10.90
C GLN A 93 -4.88 -7.55 11.60
N ARG A 94 -4.59 -6.43 10.91
CA ARG A 94 -4.80 -5.08 11.47
C ARG A 94 -6.27 -4.76 11.70
N TRP A 95 -7.16 -5.30 10.87
CA TRP A 95 -8.60 -5.07 10.95
C TRP A 95 -9.27 -5.99 11.98
N GLN A 96 -8.82 -7.24 12.09
CA GLN A 96 -9.36 -8.19 13.08
C GLN A 96 -9.15 -7.71 14.51
N VAL A 97 -7.96 -7.15 14.83
CA VAL A 97 -7.71 -6.55 16.15
C VAL A 97 -8.68 -5.41 16.44
N ALA A 98 -9.10 -4.63 15.44
CA ALA A 98 -10.07 -3.56 15.65
C ALA A 98 -11.49 -4.09 15.90
N VAL A 99 -11.89 -5.17 15.20
CA VAL A 99 -13.19 -5.83 15.38
C VAL A 99 -13.31 -6.49 16.75
N ASP A 100 -12.28 -7.24 17.18
CA ASP A 100 -12.27 -7.90 18.49
C ASP A 100 -12.38 -6.90 19.65
N ASN A 101 -11.80 -5.72 19.49
CA ASN A 101 -11.86 -4.64 20.48
C ASN A 101 -13.24 -3.98 20.59
N LEU A 102 -14.08 -4.04 19.55
CA LEU A 102 -15.47 -3.55 19.60
C LEU A 102 -16.37 -4.58 20.28
N ASN A 103 -16.21 -5.86 19.92
CA ASN A 103 -17.00 -6.96 20.49
C ASN A 103 -16.77 -7.15 22.00
N ASN A 104 -15.62 -6.74 22.54
CA ASN A 104 -15.33 -6.80 23.98
C ASN A 104 -15.83 -5.58 24.78
N ARG A 105 -16.48 -4.60 24.13
CA ARG A 105 -16.99 -3.36 24.73
C ARG A 105 -18.50 -3.38 25.00
N GLU A 106 -19.16 -4.46 24.60
CA GLU A 106 -20.58 -4.77 24.74
C GLU A 106 -20.78 -5.92 25.73
#